data_AF-A0A2V7WSG7-F1
#
_entry.id   AF-A0A2V7WSG7-F1
#
_cell.length_a   1.000
_cell.length_b   1.000
_cell.length_c   1.000
_cell.angle_alpha   90.00
_cell.angle_beta   90.00
_cell.angle_gamma   90.00
#
_symmetry.space_group_name_H-M   'P 1'
#
loop_
_entity.id
_entity.type
_entity.pdbx_description
1 polymer ?
#
loop_
_entity_poly.entity_id
_entity_poly.type
_entity_poly.pdbx_seq_one_letter_code
_entity_poly.pdbx_strand_id
1 'polypeptide(L)'
;LDRKIGDEGRALFILAQVAVANKNRDGAAENFQKAIQATRDPKVLAWSHVYLGRIMDMKEQRDAALNEYRAALTVGADLPEVKAAAERGLQQAYEPSVKPQ
;
A
#
# COMPACT_ATOMS: atom_id res chain seq x y z
N LEU A 1 19.20 -26.83 -0.35
CA LEU A 1 17.74 -26.91 -0.17
C LEU A 1 17.23 -25.48 -0.09
N ASP A 2 16.93 -24.84 -1.21
CA ASP A 2 16.18 -23.59 -1.22
C ASP A 2 14.78 -23.91 -0.69
N ARG A 3 14.59 -23.76 0.62
CA ARG A 3 13.24 -23.68 1.15
C ARG A 3 12.60 -22.53 0.39
N LYS A 4 11.62 -22.85 -0.47
CA LYS A 4 10.54 -21.94 -0.82
C LYS A 4 9.81 -21.60 0.49
N ILE A 5 10.45 -20.81 1.35
CA ILE A 5 9.77 -20.05 2.38
C ILE A 5 8.82 -19.16 1.56
N GLY A 6 7.52 -19.43 1.64
CA GLY A 6 6.52 -18.66 0.90
C GLY A 6 6.82 -17.18 1.09
N ASP A 7 6.75 -16.41 0.01
CA ASP A 7 7.12 -14.99 -0.02
C ASP A 7 6.49 -14.24 1.16
N GLU A 8 7.28 -14.03 2.21
CA GLU A 8 6.84 -13.51 3.51
C GLU A 8 6.22 -12.13 3.31
N GLY A 9 6.81 -11.32 2.44
CA GLY A 9 6.27 -10.02 2.11
C GLY A 9 4.93 -10.09 1.40
N ARG A 10 4.69 -11.09 0.53
CA ARG A 10 3.36 -11.33 -0.04
C ARG A 10 2.34 -11.77 1.01
N ALA A 11 2.74 -12.60 1.98
CA ALA A 11 1.85 -13.00 3.07
C ALA A 11 1.47 -11.79 3.95
N LEU A 12 2.45 -10.96 4.31
CA LEU A 12 2.24 -9.71 5.06
C LEU A 12 1.34 -8.74 4.30
N PHE A 13 1.51 -8.63 2.98
CA PHE A 13 0.64 -7.83 2.13
C PHE A 13 -0.82 -8.30 2.18
N ILE A 14 -1.07 -9.61 2.11
CA ILE A 14 -2.43 -10.17 2.21
C ILE A 14 -3.02 -9.88 3.60
N LEU A 15 -2.25 -10.05 4.68
CA LEU A 15 -2.69 -9.71 6.03
C LEU A 15 -3.05 -8.22 6.16
N ALA A 16 -2.27 -7.35 5.53
CA ALA A 16 -2.56 -5.92 5.48
C ALA A 16 -3.89 -5.63 4.77
N GLN A 17 -4.16 -6.27 3.63
CA GLN A 17 -5.42 -6.13 2.90
C GLN A 17 -6.63 -6.62 3.73
N VAL A 18 -6.48 -7.73 4.45
CA VAL A 18 -7.50 -8.22 5.38
C VAL A 18 -7.74 -7.21 6.52
N ALA A 19 -6.67 -6.61 7.06
CA ALA A 19 -6.80 -5.57 8.08
C ALA A 19 -7.52 -4.31 7.54
N VAL A 20 -7.26 -3.89 6.29
CA VAL A 20 -8.03 -2.82 5.62
C VAL A 20 -9.51 -3.17 5.54
N ALA A 21 -9.85 -4.39 5.11
CA ALA A 21 -11.24 -4.84 5.04
C ALA A 21 -11.93 -4.84 6.41
N ASN A 22 -11.19 -5.18 7.47
CA ASN A 22 -11.65 -5.14 8.85
C ASN A 22 -11.63 -3.74 9.49
N LYS A 23 -11.37 -2.68 8.71
CA LYS A 23 -11.22 -1.29 9.18
C LYS A 23 -10.11 -1.09 10.23
N ASN A 24 -9.21 -2.07 10.39
CA ASN A 24 -8.04 -1.98 11.27
C ASN A 24 -6.91 -1.28 10.50
N ARG A 25 -6.95 0.05 10.47
CA ARG A 25 -6.00 0.88 9.72
C ARG A 25 -4.58 0.79 10.27
N ASP A 26 -4.41 0.67 11.59
CA ASP A 26 -3.09 0.58 12.21
C ASP A 26 -2.43 -0.76 11.93
N GLY A 27 -3.16 -1.86 12.10
CA GLY A 27 -2.66 -3.19 11.74
C GLY A 27 -2.43 -3.35 10.24
N ALA A 28 -3.21 -2.67 9.40
CA ALA A 28 -2.94 -2.63 7.96
C ALA A 28 -1.62 -1.91 7.66
N ALA A 29 -1.40 -0.73 8.22
CA ALA A 29 -0.18 0.04 8.02
C ALA A 29 1.06 -0.74 8.47
N GLU A 30 1.01 -1.35 9.65
CA GLU A 30 2.11 -2.16 10.18
C GLU A 30 2.45 -3.32 9.24
N ASN A 31 1.44 -4.06 8.75
CA ASN A 31 1.67 -5.18 7.84
C ASN A 31 2.17 -4.74 6.46
N PHE A 32 1.72 -3.60 5.92
CA PHE A 32 2.28 -3.06 4.68
C PHE A 32 3.75 -2.64 4.84
N GLN A 33 4.10 -2.02 5.96
CA GLN A 33 5.50 -1.67 6.26
C GLN A 33 6.39 -2.92 6.36
N LYS A 34 5.92 -3.97 7.05
CA LYS A 34 6.62 -5.25 7.09
C LYS A 34 6.72 -5.91 5.71
N ALA A 35 5.66 -5.84 4.91
CA ALA A 35 5.67 -6.36 3.54
C ALA A 35 6.75 -5.69 2.69
N ILE A 36 6.91 -4.37 2.82
CA ILE A 36 7.96 -3.60 2.15
C ILE A 36 9.36 -4.08 2.55
N GLN A 37 9.57 -4.40 3.84
CA GLN A 37 10.86 -4.88 4.33
C GLN A 37 11.18 -6.32 3.91
N ALA A 38 10.16 -7.15 3.70
CA ALA A 38 10.30 -8.59 3.50
C ALA A 38 10.24 -9.05 2.03
N THR A 39 9.64 -8.25 1.13
CA THR A 39 9.48 -8.66 -0.28
C THR A 39 10.58 -8.14 -1.19
N ARG A 40 10.78 -8.83 -2.33
CA ARG A 40 11.52 -8.32 -3.50
C ARG A 40 10.64 -8.18 -4.73
N ASP A 41 9.34 -8.49 -4.63
CA ASP A 41 8.39 -8.35 -5.72
C ASP A 41 8.04 -6.85 -5.90
N PRO A 42 8.39 -6.23 -7.03
CA PRO A 42 8.08 -4.81 -7.29
C PRO A 42 6.59 -4.50 -7.19
N LYS A 43 5.73 -5.46 -7.53
CA LYS A 43 4.27 -5.29 -7.44
C LYS A 43 3.81 -5.20 -5.99
N VAL A 44 4.33 -6.07 -5.12
CA VAL A 44 4.00 -6.03 -3.69
C VAL A 44 4.54 -4.76 -3.04
N LEU A 45 5.78 -4.37 -3.34
CA LEU A 45 6.36 -3.10 -2.87
C LEU A 45 5.50 -1.90 -3.27
N ALA A 46 5.21 -1.77 -4.57
CA ALA A 46 4.56 -0.58 -5.09
C ALA A 46 3.11 -0.45 -4.61
N TRP A 47 2.36 -1.56 -4.54
CA TRP A 47 1.01 -1.52 -3.95
C TRP A 47 1.02 -1.26 -2.44
N SER A 48 2.01 -1.77 -1.71
CA SER A 48 2.13 -1.50 -0.26
C SER A 48 2.28 0.00 0.00
N HIS A 49 3.12 0.69 -0.77
CA HIS A 49 3.23 2.14 -0.73
C HIS A 49 1.91 2.86 -1.10
N VAL A 50 1.19 2.43 -2.15
CA VAL A 50 -0.13 3.02 -2.47
C VAL A 50 -1.10 2.90 -1.30
N TYR A 51 -1.20 1.73 -0.66
CA TYR A 51 -2.13 1.53 0.44
C TYR A 51 -1.71 2.29 1.70
N LEU A 52 -0.41 2.40 2.00
CA LEU A 52 0.08 3.26 3.06
C LEU A 52 -0.31 4.72 2.81
N GLY A 53 -0.14 5.22 1.58
CA GLY A 53 -0.57 6.56 1.20
C GLY A 53 -2.06 6.80 1.49
N ARG A 54 -2.92 5.84 1.12
CA ARG A 54 -4.37 5.91 1.39
C ARG A 54 -4.69 5.89 2.87
N ILE A 55 -3.97 5.09 3.66
CA ILE A 55 -4.16 5.03 5.11
C ILE A 55 -3.75 6.36 5.74
N MET A 56 -2.65 6.96 5.30
CA MET A 56 -2.19 8.26 5.80
C MET A 56 -3.16 9.39 5.43
N ASP A 57 -3.71 9.41 4.20
CA ASP A 57 -4.75 10.37 3.82
C ASP A 57 -5.99 10.25 4.72
N MET A 58 -6.45 9.02 5.01
CA MET A 58 -7.57 8.79 5.94
C MET A 58 -7.27 9.18 7.39
N LYS A 59 -5.99 9.36 7.74
CA LYS A 59 -5.52 9.86 9.04
C LYS A 59 -5.24 11.37 8.99
N GLU A 60 -5.58 12.05 7.90
CA GLU A 60 -5.28 13.46 7.64
C GLU A 60 -3.77 13.78 7.63
N GLN A 61 -2.93 12.77 7.46
CA GLN A 61 -1.47 12.86 7.40
C GLN A 61 -1.00 13.05 5.95
N ARG A 62 -1.43 14.16 5.34
CA ARG A 62 -1.28 14.37 3.88
C ARG A 62 0.16 14.33 3.39
N ASP A 63 1.09 14.94 4.12
CA ASP A 63 2.51 14.96 3.71
C ASP A 63 3.13 13.56 3.70
N ALA A 64 2.78 12.74 4.70
CA ALA A 64 3.19 11.33 4.75
C ALA A 64 2.56 10.54 3.59
N ALA A 65 1.28 10.78 3.28
CA ALA A 65 0.61 10.15 2.16
C ALA A 65 1.30 10.44 0.81
N LEU A 66 1.65 11.71 0.58
CA LEU A 66 2.35 12.13 -0.63
C LEU A 66 3.71 11.45 -0.78
N ASN A 67 4.44 11.24 0.31
CA ASN A 67 5.72 10.52 0.27
C ASN A 67 5.52 9.06 -0.15
N GLU A 68 4.51 8.39 0.38
CA GLU A 68 4.18 7.02 0.01
C GLU A 68 3.76 6.90 -1.45
N TYR A 69 2.93 7.81 -1.97
CA TYR A 69 2.57 7.80 -3.38
C TYR A 69 3.76 8.04 -4.32
N ARG A 70 4.70 8.93 -3.95
CA ARG A 70 5.95 9.11 -4.71
C ARG A 70 6.80 7.84 -4.71
N ALA A 71 6.92 7.17 -3.57
CA ALA A 71 7.63 5.89 -3.48
C ALA A 71 6.98 4.81 -4.38
N ALA A 72 5.65 4.75 -4.38
CA ALA A 72 4.90 3.86 -5.27
C ALA A 72 5.16 4.12 -6.76
N LEU A 73 5.27 5.39 -7.18
CA LEU A 73 5.61 5.74 -8.58
C LEU A 73 7.02 5.30 -8.97
N THR A 74 7.97 5.45 -8.05
CA THR A 74 9.36 5.05 -8.29
C THR A 74 9.47 3.52 -8.45
N VAL A 75 8.84 2.75 -7.57
CA VAL A 75 8.95 1.28 -7.58
C VAL A 75 8.05 0.63 -8.63
N GLY A 76 6.86 1.22 -8.85
CA GLY A 76 5.84 0.72 -9.78
C GLY A 76 5.82 1.42 -11.13
N ALA A 77 6.93 2.03 -11.57
CA ALA A 77 6.98 2.81 -12.80
C ALA A 77 6.51 2.03 -14.04
N ASP A 78 6.82 0.73 -14.09
CA ASP A 78 6.44 -0.20 -15.16
C ASP A 78 5.08 -0.89 -14.94
N LEU A 79 4.36 -0.53 -13.87
CA LEU A 79 3.04 -1.07 -13.53
C LEU A 79 1.97 0.01 -13.77
N PRO A 80 1.27 0.01 -14.93
CA PRO A 80 0.33 1.07 -15.28
C PRO A 80 -0.75 1.29 -14.23
N GLU A 81 -1.23 0.22 -13.59
CA GLU A 81 -2.25 0.29 -12.55
C GLU A 81 -1.76 0.98 -11.27
N VAL A 82 -0.49 0.75 -10.89
CA VAL A 82 0.11 1.39 -9.71
C VAL A 82 0.39 2.86 -10.01
N LYS A 83 0.94 3.14 -11.20
CA LYS A 83 1.20 4.50 -11.65
C LYS A 83 -0.06 5.36 -11.60
N ALA A 84 -1.15 4.88 -12.20
CA ALA A 84 -2.43 5.59 -12.18
C ALA A 84 -2.98 5.79 -10.76
N ALA A 85 -2.81 4.79 -9.88
CA ALA A 85 -3.27 4.89 -8.49
C ALA A 85 -2.47 5.91 -7.67
N ALA A 86 -1.15 5.92 -7.82
CA ALA A 86 -0.27 6.86 -7.11
C ALA A 86 -0.40 8.28 -7.67
N GLU A 87 -0.49 8.47 -8.99
CA GLU A 87 -0.75 9.78 -9.61
C GLU A 87 -2.07 10.38 -9.09
N ARG A 88 -3.13 9.57 -9.01
CA ARG A 88 -4.40 10.01 -8.41
C ARG A 88 -4.22 10.44 -6.96
N GLY A 89 -3.49 9.66 -6.15
CA GLY A 89 -3.22 9.98 -4.75
C GLY A 89 -2.39 11.26 -4.56
N LEU A 90 -1.47 11.56 -5.49
CA LEU A 90 -0.72 12.81 -5.50
C LEU A 90 -1.60 14.01 -5.82
N GLN A 91 -2.52 13.85 -6.79
CA GLN A 91 -3.43 14.92 -7.20
C GLN A 91 -4.49 15.22 -6.14
N GLN A 92 -5.04 14.18 -5.51
CA GLN A 92 -6.14 14.32 -4.56
C GLN A 92 -5.97 13.33 -3.40
N ALA A 93 -6.28 13.80 -2.19
CA ALA A 93 -6.32 12.93 -1.01
C ALA A 93 -7.32 11.80 -1.22
N TYR A 94 -6.91 10.58 -0.84
CA TYR A 94 -7.79 9.44 -0.92
C TYR A 94 -8.92 9.56 0.09
N GLU A 95 -10.14 9.55 -0.41
CA GLU A 95 -11.35 9.40 0.37
C GLU A 95 -12.05 8.09 -0.04
N PRO A 96 -12.31 7.16 0.90
CA PRO A 96 -13.07 5.97 0.57
C PRO A 96 -14.49 6.38 0.16
N SER A 97 -14.97 5.85 -0.97
CA SER A 97 -16.32 6.13 -1.44
C SER A 97 -17.32 5.61 -0.42
N VAL A 98 -17.97 6.51 0.31
CA VAL A 98 -19.18 6.20 1.08
C VAL A 98 -20.29 6.03 0.06
N LYS A 99 -20.48 4.80 -0.44
CA LYS A 99 -21.78 4.47 -1.04
C LYS A 99 -22.78 4.47 0.12
N PRO A 100 -23.84 5.31 0.09
CA PRO A 100 -24.94 5.12 1.03
C PRO A 100 -25.48 3.71 0.82
N GLN A 101 -25.64 2.96 1.91
CA GLN A 101 -26.35 1.68 1.91
C GLN A 101 -27.82 1.91 1.62
#